data_AF-Q6CKW5-F1
#
_entry.id   AF-Q6CKW5-F1
#
_cell.length_a   1.000
_cell.length_b   1.000
_cell.length_c   1.000
_cell.angle_alpha   90.00
_cell.angle_beta   90.00
_cell.angle_gamma   90.00
#
_symmetry.space_group_name_H-M   'P 1'
#
loop_
_entity.id
_entity.type
_entity.pdbx_description
1 polymer ?
#
loop_
_entity_poly.entity_id
_entity_poly.type
_entity_poly.pdbx_seq_one_letter_code
_entity_poly.pdbx_strand_id
1 'polypeptide(L)'
;MSFAGTLICCAFGGLVYKYGDQRHTLLEPPEELGVQDYTVRFAKTKIKILKRRFKDAVASLVPGLSTPGIYLYPLVSYWELLSTPEYWKSSVPIMVVYLLLYALVTFVYLLTILPVYTPLSVFLGPIGLIVAWIHMFLHTNMLTMMTIRMSQMNSFTMYQGMAIRSMDVNIIDAGNDQPIKYYYPLASTYFFFNHLPWKLTEYFAGFVVLCGLLLISSIPILGPFIFHTLISPFITRLYWAPYLRYLKVDNLQRETRFYKMMGQYIAFGLVAGQLESWPIVSALAYSAHAIAICQWAQDLPTLLN
;
A
#
# COMPACT_ATOMS: atom_id res chain seq x y z
N MET A 1 -21.17 10.34 -8.25
CA MET A 1 -19.78 10.31 -8.71
C MET A 1 -19.26 8.90 -8.65
N SER A 2 -19.13 8.24 -9.79
CA SER A 2 -18.71 6.84 -9.84
C SER A 2 -17.28 6.69 -9.31
N PHE A 3 -16.90 5.47 -8.94
CA PHE A 3 -15.56 4.89 -9.00
C PHE A 3 -14.37 5.79 -9.44
N ALA A 4 -14.51 6.56 -10.53
CA ALA A 4 -13.61 7.63 -10.94
C ALA A 4 -13.21 8.62 -9.82
N GLY A 5 -14.12 9.06 -8.94
CA GLY A 5 -13.81 9.99 -7.85
C GLY A 5 -12.84 9.38 -6.83
N THR A 6 -13.10 8.14 -6.40
CA THR A 6 -12.18 7.40 -5.52
C THR A 6 -10.86 7.11 -6.21
N LEU A 7 -10.86 6.80 -7.51
CA LEU A 7 -9.64 6.65 -8.29
C LEU A 7 -8.83 7.95 -8.34
N ILE A 8 -9.48 9.11 -8.47
CA ILE A 8 -8.80 10.41 -8.45
C ILE A 8 -8.18 10.66 -7.07
N CYS A 9 -8.91 10.43 -5.97
CA CYS A 9 -8.35 10.55 -4.62
C CYS A 9 -7.18 9.57 -4.39
N CYS A 10 -7.31 8.33 -4.85
CA CYS A 10 -6.23 7.35 -4.84
C CYS A 10 -5.04 7.77 -5.71
N ALA A 11 -5.29 8.43 -6.85
CA ALA A 11 -4.26 8.94 -7.74
C ALA A 11 -3.49 10.10 -7.08
N PHE A 12 -4.20 11.06 -6.45
CA PHE A 12 -3.57 12.11 -5.67
C PHE A 12 -2.76 11.56 -4.49
N GLY A 13 -3.34 10.64 -3.70
CA GLY A 13 -2.60 9.94 -2.65
C GLY A 13 -1.38 9.20 -3.20
N GLY A 14 -1.54 8.50 -4.33
CA GLY A 14 -0.45 7.81 -5.02
C GLY A 14 0.66 8.75 -5.52
N LEU A 15 0.32 9.97 -5.95
CA LEU A 15 1.30 11.01 -6.29
C LEU A 15 2.05 11.51 -5.06
N VAL A 16 1.35 11.79 -3.96
CA VAL A 16 1.97 12.15 -2.67
C VAL A 16 2.89 11.03 -2.20
N TYR A 17 2.43 9.78 -2.20
CA TYR A 17 3.27 8.62 -1.92
C TYR A 17 4.48 8.55 -2.84
N LYS A 18 4.31 8.80 -4.14
CA LYS A 18 5.37 8.56 -5.11
C LYS A 18 6.40 9.68 -5.16
N TYR A 19 6.03 10.92 -4.87
CA TYR A 19 6.89 12.11 -5.08
C TYR A 19 7.11 12.95 -3.81
N GLY A 20 6.38 12.71 -2.72
CA GLY A 20 6.60 13.41 -1.46
C GLY A 20 7.88 12.96 -0.74
N ASP A 21 8.61 13.91 -0.17
CA ASP A 21 9.75 13.72 0.74
C ASP A 21 10.90 12.86 0.19
N GLN A 22 11.24 13.00 -1.10
CA GLN A 22 12.36 12.27 -1.71
C GLN A 22 13.25 13.19 -2.56
N ARG A 23 14.57 12.94 -2.52
CA ARG A 23 15.51 13.58 -3.46
C ARG A 23 15.46 12.85 -4.79
N HIS A 24 15.44 13.61 -5.87
CA HIS A 24 15.41 13.07 -7.23
C HIS A 24 16.82 13.07 -7.82
N THR A 25 17.32 11.90 -8.21
CA THR A 25 18.64 11.76 -8.85
C THR A 25 18.48 11.18 -10.25
N LEU A 26 19.13 11.83 -11.21
CA LEU A 26 19.16 11.41 -12.61
C LEU A 26 20.00 10.15 -12.75
N LEU A 27 19.45 9.15 -13.45
CA LEU A 27 20.24 8.05 -13.98
C LEU A 27 20.81 8.48 -15.33
N GLU A 28 22.12 8.35 -15.46
CA GLU A 28 22.78 8.52 -16.75
C GLU A 28 22.30 7.42 -17.70
N PRO A 29 21.81 7.78 -18.90
CA PRO A 29 21.48 6.78 -19.90
C PRO A 29 22.77 6.04 -20.30
N PRO A 30 22.69 4.73 -20.61
CA PRO A 30 23.85 4.01 -21.12
C PRO A 30 24.38 4.69 -22.39
N GLU A 31 25.71 4.77 -22.53
CA GLU A 31 26.39 5.31 -23.71
C GLU A 31 25.84 4.72 -25.01
N GLU A 32 25.85 5.52 -26.07
CA GLU A 32 25.21 5.25 -27.37
C GLU A 32 25.71 3.96 -28.04
N LEU A 33 25.13 2.84 -27.65
CA LEU A 33 25.20 1.57 -28.36
C LEU A 33 24.13 1.57 -29.45
N GLY A 34 24.38 0.86 -30.56
CA GLY A 34 23.44 0.77 -31.69
C GLY A 34 22.02 0.37 -31.28
N VAL A 35 21.01 0.75 -32.07
CA VAL A 35 19.56 0.61 -31.75
C VAL A 35 19.15 -0.80 -31.28
N GLN A 36 19.76 -1.84 -31.85
CA GLN A 36 19.53 -3.23 -31.44
C GLN A 36 20.05 -3.50 -30.02
N ASP A 37 21.29 -3.12 -29.72
CA ASP A 37 21.86 -3.28 -28.38
C ASP A 37 21.17 -2.38 -27.36
N TYR A 38 20.68 -1.23 -27.79
CA TYR A 38 20.00 -0.26 -26.92
C TYR A 38 18.67 -0.77 -26.36
N THR A 39 17.80 -1.32 -27.21
CA THR A 39 16.44 -1.74 -26.85
C THR A 39 16.40 -3.20 -26.35
N VAL A 40 17.13 -4.10 -27.02
CA VAL A 40 17.14 -5.53 -26.68
C VAL A 40 17.86 -5.76 -25.36
N ARG A 41 18.97 -5.06 -25.07
CA ARG A 41 19.67 -5.17 -23.78
C ARG A 41 18.82 -4.63 -22.64
N PHE A 42 18.08 -3.54 -22.87
CA PHE A 42 17.13 -3.01 -21.90
C PHE A 42 16.06 -4.04 -21.55
N ALA A 43 15.37 -4.59 -22.56
CA ALA A 43 14.34 -5.60 -22.37
C ALA A 43 14.90 -6.86 -21.68
N LYS A 44 16.04 -7.38 -22.13
CA LYS A 44 16.73 -8.53 -21.50
C LYS A 44 17.06 -8.25 -20.03
N THR A 45 17.54 -7.06 -19.71
CA THR A 45 17.87 -6.65 -18.34
C THR A 45 16.62 -6.58 -17.47
N LYS A 46 15.53 -5.98 -17.97
CA LYS A 46 14.24 -5.93 -17.27
C LYS A 46 13.64 -7.30 -17.04
N ILE A 47 13.67 -8.18 -18.05
CA ILE A 47 13.21 -9.57 -17.94
C ILE A 47 14.07 -10.33 -16.91
N LYS A 48 15.39 -10.15 -16.92
CA LYS A 48 16.29 -10.77 -15.93
C LYS A 48 15.95 -10.32 -14.51
N ILE A 49 15.72 -9.02 -14.31
CA ILE A 49 15.30 -8.46 -13.01
C ILE A 49 13.95 -9.04 -12.59
N LEU A 50 12.98 -9.14 -13.50
CA LEU A 50 11.66 -9.71 -13.23
C LEU A 50 11.75 -11.18 -12.82
N LYS A 51 12.52 -11.99 -13.55
CA LYS A 51 12.78 -13.40 -13.22
C LYS A 51 13.43 -13.55 -11.85
N ARG A 52 14.42 -12.70 -11.52
CA ARG A 52 15.07 -12.70 -10.20
C ARG A 52 14.07 -12.39 -9.10
N ARG A 53 13.27 -11.33 -9.25
CA ARG A 53 12.24 -10.93 -8.28
C ARG A 53 11.20 -12.01 -8.07
N PHE A 54 10.77 -12.67 -9.15
CA PHE A 54 9.85 -13.80 -9.06
C PHE A 54 10.47 -14.97 -8.27
N LYS A 55 11.73 -15.31 -8.56
CA LYS A 55 12.45 -16.33 -7.80
C LYS A 55 12.56 -15.98 -6.32
N ASP A 56 12.93 -14.74 -5.99
CA ASP A 56 13.05 -14.26 -4.61
C ASP A 56 11.70 -14.29 -3.88
N ALA A 57 10.62 -13.90 -4.57
CA ALA A 57 9.26 -13.93 -4.03
C ALA A 57 8.79 -15.35 -3.72
N VAL A 58 9.00 -16.29 -4.65
CA VAL A 58 8.62 -17.69 -4.46
C VAL A 58 9.47 -18.34 -3.37
N ALA A 59 10.78 -18.08 -3.35
CA ALA A 59 11.70 -18.63 -2.35
C ALA A 59 11.38 -18.14 -0.93
N SER A 60 10.90 -16.90 -0.78
CA SER A 60 10.56 -16.32 0.53
C SER A 60 9.14 -16.61 0.99
N LEU A 61 8.29 -17.21 0.15
CA LEU A 61 6.87 -17.38 0.43
C LEU A 61 6.62 -18.36 1.58
N VAL A 62 7.09 -19.61 1.44
CA VAL A 62 6.88 -20.65 2.47
C VAL A 62 7.59 -20.30 3.79
N PRO A 63 8.89 -19.91 3.80
CA PRO A 63 9.55 -19.55 5.05
C PRO A 63 8.93 -18.32 5.72
N GLY A 64 8.53 -17.33 4.93
CA GLY A 64 7.93 -16.10 5.45
C GLY A 64 6.54 -16.31 6.05
N LEU A 65 5.69 -17.12 5.40
CA LEU A 65 4.38 -17.48 5.94
C LEU A 65 4.48 -18.37 7.19
N SER A 66 5.56 -19.14 7.30
CA SER A 66 5.77 -20.03 8.44
C SER A 66 6.40 -19.32 9.64
N THR A 67 6.71 -18.03 9.56
CA THR A 67 7.38 -17.30 10.65
C THR A 67 6.38 -16.99 11.78
N PRO A 68 6.45 -17.69 12.93
CA PRO A 68 5.49 -17.54 14.01
C PRO A 68 5.75 -16.21 14.72
N GLY A 69 4.82 -15.26 14.62
CA GLY A 69 4.93 -13.94 15.25
C GLY A 69 4.56 -12.79 14.31
N ILE A 70 4.78 -12.93 13.01
CA ILE A 70 4.50 -11.84 12.06
C ILE A 70 3.00 -11.53 11.96
N TYR A 71 2.16 -12.56 12.12
CA TYR A 71 0.71 -12.44 12.21
C TYR A 71 0.23 -11.69 13.46
N LEU A 72 1.06 -11.63 14.52
CA LEU A 72 0.65 -11.06 15.80
C LEU A 72 0.90 -9.56 15.89
N TYR A 73 1.88 -9.00 15.18
CA TYR A 73 2.19 -7.57 15.25
C TYR A 73 0.97 -6.66 15.06
N PRO A 74 0.12 -6.84 14.02
CA PRO A 74 -1.07 -6.01 13.85
C PRO A 74 -2.02 -6.03 15.04
N LEU A 75 -2.17 -7.20 15.70
CA LEU A 75 -3.07 -7.38 16.83
C LEU A 75 -2.50 -6.79 18.12
N VAL A 76 -1.23 -7.07 18.40
CA VAL A 76 -0.54 -6.57 19.61
C VAL A 76 -0.48 -5.05 19.60
N SER A 77 -0.12 -4.45 18.46
CA SER A 77 -0.03 -2.99 18.36
C SER A 77 -1.40 -2.31 18.36
N TYR A 78 -2.46 -3.03 17.97
CA TYR A 78 -3.83 -2.53 18.17
C TYR A 78 -4.16 -2.37 19.65
N TRP A 79 -3.80 -3.37 20.46
CA TRP A 79 -3.98 -3.30 21.90
C TRP A 79 -3.07 -2.24 22.56
N GLU A 80 -1.84 -2.12 22.08
CA GLU A 80 -0.89 -1.11 22.54
C GLU A 80 -1.40 0.32 22.25
N LEU A 81 -1.94 0.57 21.05
CA LEU A 81 -2.54 1.85 20.70
C LEU A 81 -3.67 2.25 21.66
N LEU A 82 -4.50 1.29 22.07
CA LEU A 82 -5.59 1.53 23.00
C LEU A 82 -5.10 1.75 24.43
N SER A 83 -4.03 1.05 24.83
CA SER A 83 -3.50 1.08 26.19
C SER A 83 -2.59 2.28 26.46
N THR A 84 -1.98 2.86 25.43
CA THR A 84 -0.98 3.94 25.56
C THR A 84 -1.54 5.27 25.03
N PRO A 85 -1.97 6.20 25.90
CA PRO A 85 -2.63 7.45 25.51
C PRO A 85 -1.75 8.38 24.67
N GLU A 86 -0.43 8.22 24.73
CA GLU A 86 0.50 9.06 23.99
C GLU A 86 0.24 8.97 22.49
N TYR A 87 0.01 7.76 21.95
CA TYR A 87 -0.27 7.52 20.54
C TYR A 87 -1.54 8.21 20.02
N TRP A 88 -2.45 8.62 20.90
CA TRP A 88 -3.72 9.23 20.50
C TRP A 88 -3.51 10.61 19.88
N LYS A 89 -2.44 11.31 20.26
CA LYS A 89 -2.11 12.63 19.71
C LYS A 89 -1.93 12.60 18.19
N SER A 90 -1.27 11.55 17.67
CA SER A 90 -1.12 11.36 16.22
C SER A 90 -2.29 10.59 15.58
N SER A 91 -2.95 9.71 16.34
CA SER A 91 -3.97 8.80 15.78
C SER A 91 -5.36 9.43 15.65
N VAL A 92 -5.76 10.31 16.58
CA VAL A 92 -7.08 10.96 16.54
C VAL A 92 -7.27 11.82 15.29
N PRO A 93 -6.32 12.69 14.86
CA PRO A 93 -6.47 13.44 13.62
C PRO A 93 -6.65 12.54 12.39
N ILE A 94 -5.90 11.43 12.33
CA ILE A 94 -6.01 10.45 11.24
C ILE A 94 -7.40 9.78 11.25
N MET A 95 -7.91 9.44 12.43
CA MET A 95 -9.25 8.87 12.58
C MET A 95 -10.34 9.85 12.13
N VAL A 96 -10.23 11.14 12.47
CA VAL A 96 -11.16 12.17 11.98
C VAL A 96 -11.14 12.26 10.45
N VAL A 97 -9.95 12.30 9.86
CA VAL A 97 -9.80 12.35 8.39
C VAL A 97 -10.35 11.08 7.73
N TYR A 98 -10.12 9.91 8.34
CA TYR A 98 -10.70 8.65 7.88
C TYR A 98 -12.24 8.71 7.91
N LEU A 99 -12.85 9.18 9.00
CA LEU A 99 -14.31 9.25 9.14
C LEU A 99 -14.93 10.21 8.11
N LEU A 100 -14.29 11.36 7.87
CA LEU A 100 -14.71 12.31 6.84
C LEU A 100 -14.64 11.68 5.44
N LEU A 101 -13.54 10.99 5.14
CA LEU A 101 -13.35 10.29 3.87
C LEU A 101 -14.35 9.14 3.71
N TYR A 102 -14.61 8.39 4.78
CA TYR A 102 -15.60 7.31 4.81
C TYR A 102 -17.02 7.83 4.56
N ALA A 103 -17.40 8.93 5.21
CA ALA A 103 -18.69 9.57 4.99
C ALA A 103 -18.84 10.06 3.54
N LEU A 104 -17.80 10.70 2.99
CA LEU A 104 -17.77 11.16 1.60
C LEU A 104 -17.91 9.99 0.61
N VAL A 105 -17.10 8.95 0.76
CA VAL A 105 -17.14 7.77 -0.12
C VAL A 105 -18.49 7.07 0.00
N THR A 106 -19.04 6.94 1.20
CA THR A 106 -20.36 6.32 1.43
C THR A 106 -21.49 7.13 0.80
N PHE A 107 -21.50 8.45 0.97
CA PHE A 107 -22.49 9.32 0.32
C PHE A 107 -22.46 9.18 -1.21
N VAL A 108 -21.25 9.16 -1.77
CA VAL A 108 -21.05 9.00 -3.21
C VAL A 108 -21.49 7.61 -3.69
N TYR A 109 -21.22 6.56 -2.91
CA TYR A 109 -21.62 5.19 -3.19
C TYR A 109 -23.15 5.03 -3.15
N LEU A 110 -23.81 5.60 -2.15
CA LEU A 110 -25.26 5.61 -2.01
C LEU A 110 -25.95 6.17 -3.27
N LEU A 111 -25.40 7.24 -3.85
CA LEU A 111 -25.97 7.88 -5.03
C LEU A 111 -25.68 7.14 -6.35
N THR A 112 -24.67 6.28 -6.40
CA THR A 112 -24.19 5.71 -7.68
C THR A 112 -24.22 4.21 -7.77
N ILE A 113 -23.74 3.51 -6.74
CA ILE A 113 -23.54 2.07 -6.77
C ILE A 113 -24.70 1.35 -6.07
N LEU A 114 -25.23 1.89 -4.96
CA LEU A 114 -26.36 1.25 -4.27
C LEU A 114 -27.58 1.02 -5.20
N PRO A 115 -27.99 1.95 -6.10
CA PRO A 115 -29.07 1.70 -7.04
C PRO A 115 -28.85 0.47 -7.92
N VAL A 116 -27.60 0.16 -8.29
CA VAL A 116 -27.24 -1.01 -9.09
C VAL A 116 -27.49 -2.32 -8.33
N TYR A 117 -27.44 -2.29 -7.00
CA TYR A 117 -27.74 -3.45 -6.14
C TYR A 117 -29.22 -3.58 -5.78
N THR A 118 -30.08 -2.60 -6.12
CA THR A 118 -31.53 -2.69 -5.86
C THR A 118 -32.24 -3.86 -6.55
N PRO A 119 -31.82 -4.40 -7.72
CA PRO A 119 -32.43 -5.62 -8.23
C PRO A 119 -32.28 -6.82 -7.28
N LEU A 120 -31.25 -6.86 -6.42
CA LEU A 120 -31.12 -7.92 -5.41
C LEU A 120 -32.29 -7.92 -4.41
N SER A 121 -32.87 -6.75 -4.09
CA SER A 121 -34.06 -6.69 -3.23
C SER A 121 -35.33 -7.14 -3.95
N VAL A 122 -35.36 -7.11 -5.28
CA VAL A 122 -36.47 -7.68 -6.07
C VAL A 122 -36.44 -9.21 -6.02
N PHE A 123 -35.26 -9.83 -6.11
CA PHE A 123 -35.13 -11.30 -6.09
C PHE A 123 -35.18 -11.91 -4.68
N LEU A 124 -34.59 -11.26 -3.68
CA LEU A 124 -34.44 -11.78 -2.31
C LEU A 124 -35.34 -11.08 -1.29
N GLY A 125 -36.18 -10.13 -1.74
CA GLY A 125 -37.05 -9.35 -0.86
C GLY A 125 -36.27 -8.51 0.17
N PRO A 126 -36.76 -8.41 1.42
CA PRO A 126 -36.11 -7.63 2.49
C PRO A 126 -34.67 -8.10 2.80
N ILE A 127 -34.38 -9.39 2.64
CA ILE A 127 -33.04 -9.95 2.88
C ILE A 127 -32.03 -9.38 1.88
N GLY A 128 -32.43 -9.22 0.62
CA GLY A 128 -31.58 -8.61 -0.40
C GLY A 128 -31.19 -7.17 -0.08
N LEU A 129 -32.09 -6.43 0.56
CA LEU A 129 -31.81 -5.08 1.04
C LEU A 129 -30.78 -5.10 2.18
N ILE A 130 -30.95 -5.96 3.18
CA ILE A 130 -29.98 -6.11 4.29
C ILE A 130 -28.58 -6.45 3.73
N VAL A 131 -28.49 -7.39 2.80
CA VAL A 131 -27.22 -7.78 2.15
C VAL A 131 -26.60 -6.60 1.41
N ALA A 132 -27.39 -5.82 0.68
CA ALA A 132 -26.90 -4.63 -0.03
C ALA A 132 -26.35 -3.56 0.91
N TRP A 133 -27.01 -3.33 2.07
CA TRP A 133 -26.53 -2.40 3.09
C TRP A 133 -25.21 -2.87 3.73
N ILE A 134 -25.13 -4.14 4.13
CA ILE A 134 -23.89 -4.70 4.71
C ILE A 134 -22.75 -4.61 3.68
N HIS A 135 -23.03 -5.02 2.43
CA HIS A 135 -22.05 -4.95 1.36
C HIS A 135 -21.58 -3.51 1.10
N MET A 136 -22.50 -2.55 1.08
CA MET A 136 -22.16 -1.13 0.94
C MET A 136 -21.18 -0.70 2.03
N PHE A 137 -21.46 -0.96 3.31
CA PHE A 137 -20.59 -0.53 4.41
C PHE A 137 -19.17 -1.13 4.31
N LEU A 138 -19.07 -2.40 3.90
CA LEU A 138 -17.79 -3.09 3.71
C LEU A 138 -17.04 -2.56 2.48
N HIS A 139 -17.73 -2.33 1.37
CA HIS A 139 -17.13 -1.90 0.10
C HIS A 139 -16.67 -0.44 0.17
N THR A 140 -17.46 0.45 0.79
CA THR A 140 -17.04 1.84 1.02
C THR A 140 -15.84 1.90 1.95
N ASN A 141 -15.77 1.04 2.98
CA ASN A 141 -14.63 0.97 3.89
C ASN A 141 -13.36 0.53 3.15
N MET A 142 -13.45 -0.52 2.34
CA MET A 142 -12.35 -0.98 1.48
C MET A 142 -11.81 0.16 0.58
N LEU A 143 -12.70 0.92 -0.07
CA LEU A 143 -12.32 2.05 -0.93
C LEU A 143 -11.68 3.21 -0.14
N THR A 144 -12.22 3.54 1.03
CA THR A 144 -11.66 4.54 1.94
C THR A 144 -10.27 4.13 2.42
N MET A 145 -10.11 2.85 2.82
CA MET A 145 -8.84 2.31 3.27
C MET A 145 -7.78 2.30 2.18
N MET A 146 -8.16 2.01 0.93
CA MET A 146 -7.25 2.12 -0.21
C MET A 146 -6.75 3.57 -0.38
N THR A 147 -7.64 4.55 -0.24
CA THR A 147 -7.30 5.97 -0.39
C THR A 147 -6.38 6.46 0.74
N ILE A 148 -6.69 6.17 2.00
CA ILE A 148 -5.89 6.63 3.15
C ILE A 148 -4.52 5.92 3.26
N ARG A 149 -4.40 4.66 2.81
CA ARG A 149 -3.09 3.99 2.72
C ARG A 149 -2.19 4.65 1.69
N MET A 150 -2.75 5.13 0.59
CA MET A 150 -1.98 5.85 -0.43
C MET A 150 -1.55 7.24 0.04
N SER A 151 -2.28 7.92 0.93
CA SER A 151 -1.88 9.24 1.45
C SER A 151 -0.71 9.20 2.44
N GLN A 152 -0.36 8.03 2.99
CA GLN A 152 0.73 7.84 3.96
C GLN A 152 0.66 8.71 5.22
N MET A 153 -0.55 9.09 5.63
CA MET A 153 -0.77 9.88 6.84
C MET A 153 -0.32 9.13 8.11
N ASN A 154 -0.21 7.80 8.05
CA ASN A 154 0.40 6.98 9.09
C ASN A 154 1.85 7.33 9.43
N SER A 155 2.55 8.13 8.61
CA SER A 155 3.92 8.58 8.91
C SER A 155 4.01 9.34 10.24
N PHE A 156 2.98 10.11 10.61
CA PHE A 156 2.94 10.82 11.90
C PHE A 156 2.89 9.85 13.09
N THR A 157 2.04 8.82 13.01
CA THR A 157 1.96 7.78 14.04
C THR A 157 3.22 6.91 14.05
N MET A 158 3.83 6.65 12.90
CA MET A 158 5.13 5.97 12.78
C MET A 158 6.22 6.75 13.52
N TYR A 159 6.34 8.06 13.27
CA TYR A 159 7.30 8.93 13.95
C TYR A 159 7.15 8.87 15.47
N GLN A 160 5.91 8.95 15.95
CA GLN A 160 5.62 8.83 17.37
C GLN A 160 5.94 7.42 17.92
N GLY A 161 5.64 6.37 17.15
CA GLY A 161 6.02 4.98 17.39
C GLY A 161 7.52 4.82 17.63
N MET A 162 8.33 5.39 16.74
CA MET A 162 9.78 5.37 16.84
C MET A 162 10.28 6.13 18.08
N ALA A 163 9.73 7.32 18.34
CA ALA A 163 10.14 8.16 19.47
C ALA A 163 9.85 7.49 20.83
N ILE A 164 8.65 6.96 21.03
CA ILE A 164 8.26 6.28 22.29
C ILE A 164 9.12 5.03 22.52
N ARG A 165 9.50 4.34 21.46
CA ARG A 165 10.29 3.11 21.52
C ARG A 165 11.80 3.37 21.49
N SER A 166 12.23 4.62 21.62
CA SER A 166 13.65 5.05 21.61
C SER A 166 14.46 4.50 20.42
N MET A 167 13.80 4.33 19.27
CA MET A 167 14.51 4.05 18.03
C MET A 167 15.22 5.31 17.56
N ASP A 168 16.30 5.17 16.79
CA ASP A 168 17.02 6.33 16.26
C ASP A 168 16.11 7.10 15.29
N VAL A 169 15.60 8.24 15.74
CA VAL A 169 14.66 9.10 15.00
C VAL A 169 15.42 10.13 14.14
N ASN A 170 16.75 10.22 14.26
CA ASN A 170 17.60 11.24 13.61
C ASN A 170 17.84 11.01 12.11
N ILE A 171 16.80 10.67 11.36
CA ILE A 171 16.95 10.24 9.97
C ILE A 171 16.26 11.19 8.98
N ILE A 172 15.61 12.25 9.44
CA ILE A 172 15.30 13.42 8.61
C ILE A 172 15.59 14.69 9.42
N ASP A 173 16.87 14.94 9.67
CA ASP A 173 17.29 16.32 9.95
C ASP A 173 16.94 17.17 8.73
N ALA A 174 16.46 18.39 8.96
CA ALA A 174 16.03 19.33 7.93
C ALA A 174 17.23 19.86 7.11
N GLY A 175 17.93 18.97 6.40
CA GLY A 175 19.13 19.27 5.61
C GLY A 175 19.67 18.05 4.86
N ASN A 176 19.71 18.17 3.53
CA ASN A 176 20.45 17.39 2.52
C ASN A 176 20.24 15.85 2.36
N ASP A 177 19.79 15.12 3.38
CA ASP A 177 19.74 13.65 3.37
C ASP A 177 18.31 13.06 3.22
N GLN A 178 17.67 13.30 2.09
CA GLN A 178 16.38 12.68 1.76
C GLN A 178 16.57 11.34 1.01
N PRO A 179 15.62 10.37 1.13
CA PRO A 179 15.70 9.11 0.39
C PRO A 179 15.77 9.36 -1.13
N ILE A 180 16.66 8.65 -1.81
CA ILE A 180 16.92 8.89 -3.24
C ILE A 180 15.94 8.12 -4.12
N LYS A 181 15.33 8.84 -5.05
CA LYS A 181 14.52 8.30 -6.15
C LYS A 181 15.20 8.53 -7.49
N TYR A 182 15.57 7.42 -8.11
CA TYR A 182 16.15 7.39 -9.44
C TYR A 182 15.11 7.59 -10.55
N TYR A 183 15.43 8.42 -11.55
CA TYR A 183 14.62 8.63 -12.75
C TYR A 183 15.50 8.89 -13.98
N TYR A 184 14.95 8.64 -15.17
CA TYR A 184 15.63 8.96 -16.43
C TYR A 184 15.24 10.37 -16.90
N PRO A 185 16.18 11.13 -17.49
CA PRO A 185 15.89 12.46 -18.02
C PRO A 185 14.86 12.41 -19.15
N LEU A 186 13.84 13.26 -19.08
CA LEU A 186 12.77 13.34 -20.10
C LEU A 186 13.32 13.73 -21.48
N ALA A 187 14.42 14.47 -21.53
CA ALA A 187 15.06 14.89 -22.78
C ALA A 187 15.84 13.76 -23.48
N SER A 188 16.00 12.58 -22.85
CA SER A 188 16.75 11.48 -23.46
C SER A 188 15.90 10.66 -24.43
N THR A 189 16.49 10.24 -25.55
CA THR A 189 15.91 9.24 -26.44
C THR A 189 15.64 7.92 -25.71
N TYR A 190 16.48 7.57 -24.73
CA TYR A 190 16.30 6.43 -23.83
C TYR A 190 14.93 6.43 -23.16
N PHE A 191 14.50 7.61 -22.70
CA PHE A 191 13.24 7.74 -21.99
C PHE A 191 12.06 7.37 -22.90
N PHE A 192 12.01 7.91 -24.12
CA PHE A 192 10.87 7.70 -25.02
C PHE A 192 10.81 6.32 -25.65
N PHE A 193 11.95 5.71 -26.01
CA PHE A 193 11.95 4.41 -26.71
C PHE A 193 11.94 3.20 -25.76
N ASN A 194 12.53 3.32 -24.57
CA ASN A 194 12.64 2.21 -23.63
C ASN A 194 11.82 2.43 -22.36
N HIS A 195 12.05 3.54 -21.67
CA HIS A 195 11.49 3.73 -20.33
C HIS A 195 9.98 3.96 -20.34
N LEU A 196 9.49 4.84 -21.21
CA LEU A 196 8.10 5.25 -21.30
C LEU A 196 7.20 4.09 -21.75
N PRO A 197 7.48 3.35 -22.84
CA PRO A 197 6.66 2.20 -23.24
C PRO A 197 6.61 1.14 -22.14
N TRP A 198 7.75 0.83 -21.53
CA TRP A 198 7.82 -0.13 -20.43
C TRP A 198 6.98 0.32 -19.22
N LYS A 199 7.08 1.59 -18.82
CA LYS A 199 6.27 2.15 -17.72
C LYS A 199 4.79 2.18 -18.06
N LEU A 200 4.44 2.47 -19.30
CA LEU A 200 3.05 2.43 -19.76
C LEU A 200 2.49 1.01 -19.67
N THR A 201 3.26 -0.01 -20.08
CA THR A 201 2.88 -1.41 -19.91
C THR A 201 2.72 -1.79 -18.44
N GLU A 202 3.63 -1.36 -17.55
CA GLU A 202 3.51 -1.60 -16.11
C GLU A 202 2.22 -0.99 -15.51
N TYR A 203 1.91 0.27 -15.86
CA TYR A 203 0.69 0.93 -15.36
C TYR A 203 -0.58 0.33 -15.95
N PHE A 204 -0.56 -0.01 -17.24
CA PHE A 204 -1.69 -0.66 -17.90
C PHE A 204 -1.96 -2.04 -17.30
N ALA A 205 -0.92 -2.85 -17.08
CA ALA A 205 -1.05 -4.14 -16.40
C ALA A 205 -1.59 -3.96 -14.96
N GLY A 206 -1.08 -2.96 -14.22
CA GLY A 206 -1.59 -2.63 -12.90
C GLY A 206 -3.07 -2.21 -12.91
N PHE A 207 -3.50 -1.44 -13.91
CA PHE A 207 -4.89 -1.06 -14.12
C PHE A 207 -5.79 -2.28 -14.39
N VAL A 208 -5.37 -3.19 -15.27
CA VAL A 208 -6.10 -4.44 -15.55
C VAL A 208 -6.25 -5.29 -14.29
N VAL A 209 -5.17 -5.43 -13.49
CA VAL A 209 -5.21 -6.14 -12.20
C VAL A 209 -6.16 -5.47 -11.23
N LEU A 210 -6.14 -4.13 -11.13
CA LEU A 210 -7.05 -3.38 -10.28
C LEU A 210 -8.51 -3.60 -10.70
N CYS A 211 -8.83 -3.55 -11.99
CA CYS A 211 -10.15 -3.86 -12.51
C CYS A 211 -10.59 -5.28 -12.11
N GLY A 212 -9.72 -6.29 -12.27
CA GLY A 212 -10.00 -7.66 -11.85
C GLY A 212 -10.27 -7.77 -10.35
N LEU A 213 -9.47 -7.12 -9.51
CA LEU A 213 -9.66 -7.09 -8.06
C LEU A 213 -10.98 -6.42 -7.66
N LEU A 214 -11.40 -5.38 -8.37
CA LEU A 214 -12.65 -4.69 -8.10
C LEU A 214 -13.88 -5.49 -8.55
N LEU A 215 -13.75 -6.27 -9.63
CA LEU A 215 -14.79 -7.22 -10.00
C LEU A 215 -14.97 -8.29 -8.92
N ILE A 216 -13.86 -8.79 -8.35
CA ILE A 216 -13.90 -9.70 -7.20
C ILE A 216 -14.54 -9.03 -5.98
N SER A 217 -14.23 -7.75 -5.74
CA SER A 217 -14.78 -7.03 -4.58
C SER A 217 -16.28 -6.73 -4.69
N SER A 218 -16.86 -6.76 -5.89
CA SER A 218 -18.31 -6.64 -6.12
C SER A 218 -19.13 -7.86 -5.68
N ILE A 219 -18.48 -8.97 -5.29
CA ILE A 219 -19.19 -10.11 -4.68
C ILE A 219 -19.77 -9.66 -3.33
N PRO A 220 -21.10 -9.75 -3.12
CA PRO A 220 -21.73 -9.32 -1.87
C PRO A 220 -21.08 -9.93 -0.64
N ILE A 221 -20.80 -9.10 0.36
CA ILE A 221 -20.19 -9.45 1.67
C ILE A 221 -18.75 -9.99 1.57
N LEU A 222 -18.50 -11.08 0.84
CA LEU A 222 -17.20 -11.77 0.79
C LEU A 222 -16.16 -11.02 -0.06
N GLY A 223 -16.60 -10.30 -1.10
CA GLY A 223 -15.72 -9.61 -2.04
C GLY A 223 -14.68 -8.71 -1.37
N PRO A 224 -15.08 -7.77 -0.48
CA PRO A 224 -14.14 -6.88 0.21
C PRO A 224 -13.07 -7.62 1.06
N PHE A 225 -13.44 -8.72 1.71
CA PHE A 225 -12.49 -9.52 2.49
C PHE A 225 -11.49 -10.26 1.60
N ILE A 226 -11.96 -10.82 0.48
CA ILE A 226 -11.10 -11.46 -0.52
C ILE A 226 -10.16 -10.43 -1.14
N PHE A 227 -10.67 -9.23 -1.45
CA PHE A 227 -9.85 -8.13 -1.96
C PHE A 227 -8.67 -7.83 -1.03
N HIS A 228 -8.93 -7.62 0.26
CA HIS A 228 -7.86 -7.36 1.24
C HIS A 228 -6.86 -8.52 1.36
N THR A 229 -7.34 -9.76 1.31
CA THR A 229 -6.48 -10.96 1.29
C THR A 229 -5.54 -10.96 0.07
N LEU A 230 -6.07 -10.67 -1.12
CA LEU A 230 -5.29 -10.66 -2.36
C LEU A 230 -4.25 -9.53 -2.41
N ILE A 231 -4.57 -8.36 -1.84
CA ILE A 231 -3.64 -7.24 -1.79
C ILE A 231 -2.76 -7.22 -0.55
N SER A 232 -2.84 -8.23 0.34
CA SER A 232 -2.09 -8.32 1.60
C SER A 232 -0.61 -7.91 1.53
N PRO A 233 0.23 -8.40 0.59
CA PRO A 233 1.62 -7.97 0.55
C PRO A 233 1.78 -6.48 0.25
N PHE A 234 0.87 -5.90 -0.55
CA PHE A 234 0.87 -4.47 -0.86
C PHE A 234 0.41 -3.63 0.33
N ILE A 235 -0.52 -4.12 1.14
CA ILE A 235 -0.91 -3.48 2.41
C ILE A 235 0.33 -3.29 3.27
N THR A 236 1.06 -4.38 3.53
CA THR A 236 2.30 -4.36 4.33
C THR A 236 3.36 -3.46 3.73
N ARG A 237 3.51 -3.46 2.41
CA ARG A 237 4.43 -2.56 1.71
C ARG A 237 4.12 -1.08 1.95
N LEU A 238 2.85 -0.70 1.96
CA LEU A 238 2.43 0.68 2.22
C LEU A 238 2.68 1.09 3.67
N TYR A 239 2.59 0.17 4.64
CA TYR A 239 2.93 0.45 6.04
C TYR A 239 4.44 0.50 6.32
N TRP A 240 5.23 -0.33 5.63
CA TRP A 240 6.70 -0.26 5.73
C TRP A 240 7.30 0.96 5.04
N ALA A 241 6.60 1.55 4.07
CA ALA A 241 7.18 2.58 3.23
C ALA A 241 7.61 3.86 3.97
N PRO A 242 6.84 4.42 4.92
CA PRO A 242 7.30 5.54 5.75
C PRO A 242 8.52 5.17 6.58
N TYR A 243 8.51 4.01 7.24
CA TYR A 243 9.64 3.53 8.04
C TYR A 243 10.93 3.40 7.21
N LEU A 244 10.85 2.79 6.02
CA LEU A 244 12.02 2.67 5.14
C LEU A 244 12.52 4.03 4.60
N ARG A 245 11.64 5.03 4.49
CA ARG A 245 12.05 6.41 4.17
C ARG A 245 12.74 7.08 5.35
N TYR A 246 12.24 6.85 6.56
CA TYR A 246 12.95 7.17 7.79
C TYR A 246 14.22 6.35 7.97
N LEU A 247 14.57 5.39 7.11
CA LEU A 247 15.90 4.76 7.10
C LEU A 247 16.74 5.21 5.90
N LYS A 248 16.30 6.23 5.14
CA LYS A 248 16.93 6.71 3.90
C LYS A 248 17.14 5.61 2.85
N VAL A 249 16.39 4.52 2.89
CA VAL A 249 16.52 3.38 1.96
C VAL A 249 16.06 3.80 0.57
N ASP A 250 16.89 3.50 -0.45
CA ASP A 250 16.59 3.86 -1.83
C ASP A 250 15.40 3.07 -2.40
N ASN A 251 14.85 3.51 -3.54
CA ASN A 251 13.70 2.84 -4.14
C ASN A 251 13.97 1.40 -4.62
N LEU A 252 15.21 1.09 -5.00
CA LEU A 252 15.60 -0.22 -5.55
C LEU A 252 15.78 -1.27 -4.46
N GLN A 253 16.36 -0.87 -3.32
CA GLN A 253 16.52 -1.62 -2.10
C GLN A 253 15.16 -1.89 -1.46
N ARG A 254 14.28 -0.87 -1.38
CA ARG A 254 12.88 -1.07 -0.91
C ARG A 254 12.15 -2.11 -1.76
N GLU A 255 12.32 -2.04 -3.08
CA GLU A 255 11.72 -3.01 -3.98
C GLU A 255 12.34 -4.40 -3.86
N THR A 256 13.66 -4.50 -3.69
CA THR A 256 14.36 -5.77 -3.48
C THR A 256 13.93 -6.42 -2.16
N ARG A 257 13.83 -5.65 -1.08
CA ARG A 257 13.33 -6.11 0.23
C ARG A 257 11.93 -6.69 0.13
N PHE A 258 11.03 -5.99 -0.57
CA PHE A 258 9.65 -6.44 -0.77
C PHE A 258 9.57 -7.87 -1.35
N TYR A 259 10.35 -8.18 -2.38
CA TYR A 259 10.36 -9.52 -2.98
C TYR A 259 11.12 -10.55 -2.12
N LYS A 260 12.18 -10.15 -1.43
CA LYS A 260 12.94 -11.04 -0.53
C LYS A 260 12.17 -11.43 0.74
N MET A 261 11.22 -10.61 1.17
CA MET A 261 10.41 -10.83 2.37
C MET A 261 8.93 -11.06 2.03
N MET A 262 8.62 -11.51 0.81
CA MET A 262 7.24 -11.57 0.30
C MET A 262 6.32 -12.38 1.22
N GLY A 263 6.74 -13.56 1.69
CA GLY A 263 5.92 -14.39 2.59
C GLY A 263 5.59 -13.69 3.90
N GLN A 264 6.53 -12.96 4.48
CA GLN A 264 6.33 -12.16 5.70
C GLN A 264 5.39 -10.97 5.45
N TYR A 265 5.52 -10.34 4.28
CA TYR A 265 4.63 -9.26 3.87
C TYR A 265 3.19 -9.76 3.69
N ILE A 266 3.00 -10.97 3.15
CA ILE A 266 1.69 -11.61 3.08
C ILE A 266 1.17 -11.89 4.49
N ALA A 267 1.97 -12.52 5.36
CA ALA A 267 1.56 -12.87 6.72
C ALA A 267 1.04 -11.67 7.53
N PHE A 268 1.81 -10.58 7.59
CA PHE A 268 1.39 -9.34 8.25
C PHE A 268 0.15 -8.75 7.59
N GLY A 269 0.17 -8.69 6.25
CA GLY A 269 -0.85 -8.00 5.46
C GLY A 269 -2.20 -8.69 5.48
N LEU A 270 -2.22 -10.02 5.67
CA LEU A 270 -3.45 -10.78 5.86
C LEU A 270 -4.16 -10.30 7.12
N VAL A 271 -3.48 -10.30 8.27
CA VAL A 271 -4.10 -9.89 9.54
C VAL A 271 -4.43 -8.40 9.54
N ALA A 272 -3.50 -7.57 9.07
CA ALA A 272 -3.72 -6.12 8.96
C ALA A 272 -4.93 -5.79 8.07
N GLY A 273 -5.02 -6.40 6.89
CA GLY A 273 -6.13 -6.21 5.96
C GLY A 273 -7.47 -6.72 6.50
N GLN A 274 -7.48 -7.83 7.25
CA GLN A 274 -8.70 -8.32 7.89
C GLN A 274 -9.19 -7.37 9.00
N LEU A 275 -8.29 -6.86 9.84
CA LEU A 275 -8.65 -5.85 10.86
C LEU A 275 -9.19 -4.56 10.23
N GLU A 276 -8.59 -4.13 9.12
CA GLU A 276 -9.06 -2.99 8.34
C GLU A 276 -10.39 -3.21 7.61
N SER A 277 -10.84 -4.46 7.45
CA SER A 277 -12.09 -4.75 6.74
C SER A 277 -13.33 -4.31 7.51
N TRP A 278 -13.21 -4.12 8.83
CA TRP A 278 -14.30 -3.69 9.70
C TRP A 278 -14.30 -2.16 9.86
N PRO A 279 -15.35 -1.44 9.40
CA PRO A 279 -15.34 0.03 9.36
C PRO A 279 -15.10 0.72 10.71
N ILE A 280 -15.53 0.08 11.81
CA ILE A 280 -15.37 0.59 13.18
C ILE A 280 -13.92 0.44 13.65
N VAL A 281 -13.25 -0.64 13.25
CA VAL A 281 -11.90 -1.01 13.69
C VAL A 281 -10.84 -0.36 12.79
N SER A 282 -11.17 -0.11 11.52
CA SER A 282 -10.22 0.23 10.46
C SER A 282 -9.42 1.51 10.71
N ALA A 283 -10.05 2.56 11.28
CA ALA A 283 -9.37 3.81 11.58
C ALA A 283 -8.27 3.63 12.64
N LEU A 284 -8.59 2.91 13.72
CA LEU A 284 -7.64 2.57 14.78
C LEU A 284 -6.59 1.58 14.26
N ALA A 285 -7.00 0.59 13.47
CA ALA A 285 -6.11 -0.38 12.87
C ALA A 285 -5.06 0.29 11.98
N TYR A 286 -5.45 1.29 11.17
CA TYR A 286 -4.53 2.04 10.33
C TYR A 286 -3.38 2.68 11.12
N SER A 287 -3.68 3.33 12.25
CA SER A 287 -2.67 3.90 13.15
C SER A 287 -1.88 2.81 13.88
N ALA A 288 -2.56 1.75 14.36
CA ALA A 288 -1.92 0.63 15.04
C ALA A 288 -0.90 -0.09 14.17
N HIS A 289 -1.18 -0.24 12.87
CA HIS A 289 -0.27 -0.92 11.94
C HIS A 289 1.04 -0.14 11.75
N ALA A 290 1.04 1.19 11.91
CA ALA A 290 2.28 1.96 11.92
C ALA A 290 3.16 1.61 13.13
N ILE A 291 2.54 1.46 14.30
CA ILE A 291 3.19 1.00 15.53
C ILE A 291 3.66 -0.45 15.38
N ALA A 292 2.88 -1.29 14.69
CA ALA A 292 3.24 -2.67 14.40
C ALA A 292 4.51 -2.79 13.55
N ILE A 293 4.71 -1.89 12.58
CA ILE A 293 5.97 -1.84 11.83
C ILE A 293 7.13 -1.42 12.72
N CYS A 294 6.92 -0.47 13.62
CA CYS A 294 7.94 -0.06 14.60
C CYS A 294 8.37 -1.26 15.46
N GLN A 295 7.42 -1.99 16.01
CA GLN A 295 7.68 -3.19 16.81
C GLN A 295 8.38 -4.27 15.98
N TRP A 296 7.86 -4.56 14.78
CA TRP A 296 8.44 -5.56 13.89
C TRP A 296 9.88 -5.19 13.47
N ALA A 297 10.17 -3.90 13.29
CA ALA A 297 11.50 -3.45 12.95
C ALA A 297 12.51 -3.57 14.10
N GLN A 298 12.07 -3.42 15.36
CA GLN A 298 12.93 -3.65 16.52
C GLN A 298 13.29 -5.13 16.68
N ASP A 299 12.35 -6.02 16.40
CA ASP A 299 12.52 -7.46 16.54
C ASP A 299 13.32 -8.09 15.39
N LEU A 300 13.51 -7.36 14.28
CA LEU A 300 14.45 -7.73 13.22
C LEU A 300 15.80 -7.06 13.43
N PRO A 301 16.85 -7.79 13.84
CA PRO A 301 18.21 -7.28 13.73
C PRO A 301 18.57 -7.11 12.23
N THR A 302 18.38 -5.88 11.74
CA THR A 302 18.91 -5.27 10.52
C THR A 302 19.38 -6.22 9.39
N LEU A 303 18.43 -6.63 8.52
CA LEU A 303 18.70 -7.19 7.17
C LEU A 303 19.23 -6.13 6.15
N LEU A 304 19.77 -5.02 6.62
CA LEU A 304 20.26 -3.91 5.79
C LEU A 304 21.80 -3.88 5.68
N ASN A 305 22.50 -4.89 6.20
CA ASN A 305 23.88 -5.20 5.84
C ASN A 305 23.93 -6.32 4.78
#